data_AF-A0A377LSS2-F1
#
_entry.id   AF-A0A377LSS2-F1
#
_cell.length_a   1.000
_cell.length_b   1.000
_cell.length_c   1.000
_cell.angle_alpha   90.00
_cell.angle_beta   90.00
_cell.angle_gamma   90.00
#
_symmetry.space_group_name_H-M   'P 1'
#
loop_
_entity.id
_entity.type
_entity.pdbx_description
1 polymer ?
#
loop_
_entity_poly.entity_id
_entity_poly.type
_entity_poly.pdbx_seq_one_letter_code
_entity_poly.pdbx_strand_id
1 'polypeptide(L)'
;MDWKLSWTEEAMSSNHDDVLELMLRYRQHMVEEKPCRRFINTLTHAMANGESLTSLRKQYLKAFCTVPAVVKRQQHDLDMATRRAESQPNASTKKWQAIQSAIYEVIR
;
A
#
# COMPACT_ATOMS: atom_id res chain seq x y z
N MET A 1 -22.64 -1.61 7.94
CA MET A 1 -21.69 -1.83 9.04
C MET A 1 -20.49 -0.98 8.73
N ASP A 2 -20.19 -0.02 9.59
CA ASP A 2 -19.03 0.84 9.42
C ASP A 2 -17.76 0.05 9.70
N TRP A 3 -16.73 0.26 8.89
CA TRP A 3 -15.47 -0.46 9.02
C TRP A 3 -14.26 0.44 8.71
N LYS A 4 -13.08 -0.01 9.11
CA LYS A 4 -11.82 0.72 8.94
C LYS A 4 -10.84 -0.06 8.07
N LEU A 5 -10.13 0.64 7.19
CA LEU A 5 -9.12 0.01 6.32
C LEU A 5 -8.02 -0.66 7.15
N SER A 6 -7.64 -0.07 8.27
CA SER A 6 -6.70 -0.65 9.22
C SER A 6 -7.10 -2.03 9.77
N TRP A 7 -8.38 -2.40 9.74
CA TRP A 7 -8.83 -3.73 10.19
C TRP A 7 -8.58 -4.82 9.15
N THR A 8 -8.37 -4.45 7.89
CA THR A 8 -8.10 -5.42 6.82
C THR A 8 -6.63 -5.83 6.77
N GLU A 9 -5.75 -5.20 7.55
CA GLU A 9 -4.32 -5.51 7.60
C GLU A 9 -4.07 -6.98 7.99
N GLU A 10 -4.74 -7.47 9.05
CA GLU A 10 -4.62 -8.87 9.50
C GLU A 10 -5.28 -9.86 8.53
N ALA A 11 -6.41 -9.46 7.93
CA ALA A 11 -7.05 -10.29 6.91
C ALA A 11 -6.15 -10.44 5.66
N MET A 12 -5.36 -9.40 5.34
CA MET A 12 -4.40 -9.43 4.24
C MET A 12 -3.15 -10.27 4.53
N SER A 13 -2.68 -10.35 5.78
CA SER A 13 -1.56 -11.23 6.17
C SER A 13 -2.02 -12.69 6.23
N SER A 14 -3.25 -12.94 6.69
CA SER A 14 -3.84 -14.26 6.83
C SER A 14 -4.50 -14.81 5.55
N ASN A 15 -4.43 -14.08 4.43
CA ASN A 15 -5.02 -14.45 3.13
C ASN A 15 -6.53 -14.76 3.19
N HIS A 16 -7.28 -13.96 3.96
CA HIS A 16 -8.74 -14.02 4.01
C HIS A 16 -9.35 -13.19 2.86
N ASP A 17 -9.11 -13.65 1.64
CA ASP A 17 -9.46 -12.92 0.42
C ASP A 17 -10.97 -12.71 0.26
N ASP A 18 -11.79 -13.67 0.72
CA ASP A 18 -13.25 -13.60 0.72
C ASP A 18 -13.82 -12.45 1.57
N VAL A 19 -13.28 -12.28 2.77
CA VAL A 19 -13.63 -11.18 3.68
C VAL A 19 -13.21 -9.84 3.08
N LEU A 20 -12.01 -9.79 2.49
CA LEU A 20 -11.46 -8.60 1.86
C LEU A 20 -12.26 -8.18 0.62
N GLU A 21 -12.68 -9.13 -0.22
CA GLU A 21 -13.56 -8.88 -1.35
C GLU A 21 -14.93 -8.34 -0.90
N LEU A 22 -15.48 -8.89 0.19
CA LEU A 22 -16.70 -8.39 0.79
C LEU A 22 -16.53 -6.93 1.26
N MET A 23 -15.44 -6.62 1.96
CA MET A 23 -15.15 -5.26 2.41
C MET A 23 -14.98 -4.29 1.24
N LEU A 24 -14.30 -4.68 0.16
CA LEU A 24 -14.20 -3.87 -1.06
C LEU A 24 -15.55 -3.58 -1.71
N ARG A 25 -16.46 -4.57 -1.74
CA ARG A 25 -17.83 -4.38 -2.23
C ARG A 25 -18.58 -3.32 -1.43
N TYR A 26 -18.35 -3.28 -0.11
CA TYR A 26 -18.94 -2.33 0.82
C TYR A 26 -18.01 -1.14 1.15
N ARG A 27 -17.14 -0.74 0.22
CA ARG A 27 -16.18 0.37 0.41
C ARG A 27 -16.80 1.70 0.83
N GLN A 28 -18.06 1.95 0.50
CA GLN A 28 -18.78 3.17 0.90
C GLN A 28 -19.02 3.25 2.42
N HIS A 29 -18.96 2.11 3.13
CA HIS A 29 -19.07 2.05 4.59
C HIS A 29 -17.70 2.11 5.30
N MET A 30 -16.62 2.40 4.57
CA MET A 30 -15.31 2.62 5.16
C MET A 30 -15.25 4.04 5.73
N VAL A 31 -15.09 4.16 7.05
CA VAL A 31 -15.21 5.44 7.79
C VAL A 31 -13.88 5.95 8.36
N GLU A 32 -12.75 5.31 8.03
CA GLU A 32 -11.45 5.73 8.52
C GLU A 32 -10.97 7.01 7.81
N GLU A 33 -10.62 8.03 8.58
CA GLU A 33 -10.04 9.26 8.06
C GLU A 33 -8.59 9.04 7.61
N LYS A 34 -8.26 9.47 6.40
CA LYS A 34 -6.90 9.41 5.82
C LYS A 34 -6.27 7.99 5.90
N PRO A 35 -6.97 6.95 5.42
CA PRO A 35 -6.60 5.55 5.69
C PRO A 35 -5.30 5.13 4.98
N CYS A 36 -4.93 5.82 3.91
CA CYS A 36 -3.84 5.43 3.03
C CYS A 36 -2.45 5.52 3.61
N ARG A 37 -2.19 6.49 4.50
CA ARG A 37 -0.86 6.64 5.09
C ARG A 37 -0.46 5.38 5.85
N ARG A 38 -1.38 4.91 6.71
CA ARG A 38 -1.15 3.70 7.50
C ARG A 38 -1.09 2.48 6.58
N PHE A 39 -2.08 2.34 5.69
CA PHE A 39 -2.16 1.20 4.79
C PHE A 39 -0.91 1.01 3.91
N ILE A 40 -0.43 2.09 3.26
CA ILE A 40 0.78 2.04 2.43
C ILE A 40 2.01 1.69 3.28
N ASN A 41 2.13 2.23 4.50
CA ASN A 41 3.23 1.89 5.40
C ASN A 41 3.22 0.41 5.77
N THR A 42 2.07 -0.12 6.21
CA THR A 42 1.91 -1.53 6.58
C THR A 42 2.22 -2.44 5.37
N LEU A 43 1.66 -2.13 4.20
CA LEU A 43 1.90 -2.86 2.96
C LEU A 43 3.39 -2.82 2.55
N THR A 44 4.04 -1.67 2.71
CA THR A 44 5.48 -1.52 2.43
C THR A 44 6.31 -2.45 3.31
N HIS A 45 6.00 -2.51 4.61
CA HIS A 45 6.70 -3.41 5.55
C HIS A 45 6.42 -4.88 5.23
N ALA A 46 5.17 -5.25 4.92
CA ALA A 46 4.82 -6.60 4.47
C ALA A 46 5.62 -7.01 3.21
N MET A 47 5.69 -6.14 2.20
CA MET A 47 6.50 -6.37 1.00
C MET A 47 8.01 -6.43 1.29
N ALA A 48 8.49 -5.64 2.25
CA ALA A 48 9.86 -5.71 2.73
C ALA A 48 10.16 -7.04 3.44
N ASN A 49 9.17 -7.69 4.03
CA ASN A 49 9.28 -9.02 4.65
C ASN A 49 9.09 -10.18 3.67
N GLY A 50 8.81 -9.90 2.39
CA GLY A 50 8.73 -10.90 1.32
C GLY A 50 7.31 -11.20 0.85
N GLU A 51 6.30 -10.54 1.41
CA GLU A 51 4.93 -10.70 0.91
C GLU A 51 4.75 -10.03 -0.46
N SER A 52 3.87 -10.58 -1.28
CA SER A 52 3.64 -10.06 -2.62
C SER A 52 2.62 -8.92 -2.65
N LEU A 53 2.72 -8.08 -3.69
CA LEU A 53 1.70 -7.10 -4.02
C LEU A 53 0.59 -7.78 -4.84
N THR A 54 -0.26 -8.57 -4.15
CA THR A 54 -1.34 -9.35 -4.75
C THR A 54 -2.34 -8.49 -5.52
N SER A 55 -3.15 -9.11 -6.38
CA SER A 55 -4.24 -8.42 -7.09
C SER A 55 -5.17 -7.67 -6.12
N LEU A 56 -5.50 -8.31 -5.00
CA LEU A 56 -6.36 -7.75 -3.97
C LEU A 56 -5.75 -6.50 -3.30
N ARG A 57 -4.47 -6.57 -2.90
CA ARG A 57 -3.74 -5.40 -2.35
C ARG A 57 -3.72 -4.23 -3.34
N LYS A 58 -3.58 -4.51 -4.64
CA LYS A 58 -3.68 -3.48 -5.69
C LYS A 58 -5.08 -2.88 -5.80
N GLN A 59 -6.13 -3.69 -5.68
CA GLN A 59 -7.51 -3.20 -5.70
C GLN A 59 -7.78 -2.25 -4.51
N TYR A 60 -7.29 -2.59 -3.32
CA TYR A 60 -7.37 -1.72 -2.15
C TYR A 60 -6.63 -0.39 -2.34
N LEU A 61 -5.40 -0.44 -2.85
CA LEU A 61 -4.64 0.78 -3.18
C LEU A 61 -5.42 1.68 -4.16
N LYS A 62 -5.97 1.10 -5.22
CA LYS A 62 -6.78 1.85 -6.21
C LYS A 62 -8.06 2.42 -5.62
N ALA A 63 -8.72 1.67 -4.74
CA ALA A 63 -9.99 2.06 -4.15
C ALA A 63 -9.84 3.23 -3.17
N PHE A 64 -8.75 3.26 -2.40
CA PHE A 64 -8.64 4.19 -1.27
C PHE A 64 -7.53 5.24 -1.45
N CYS A 65 -6.49 4.98 -2.25
CA CYS A 65 -5.22 5.73 -2.20
C CYS A 65 -4.84 6.50 -3.47
N THR A 66 -5.78 6.70 -4.37
CA THR A 66 -5.62 7.48 -5.61
C THR A 66 -5.89 8.98 -5.44
N VAL A 67 -6.09 9.45 -4.20
CA VAL A 67 -6.31 10.88 -3.91
C VAL A 67 -5.03 11.67 -4.23
N PRO A 68 -5.12 12.84 -4.91
CA PRO A 68 -3.93 13.58 -5.36
C PRO A 68 -2.87 13.86 -4.29
N ALA A 69 -3.30 14.16 -3.06
CA ALA A 69 -2.39 14.39 -1.94
C ALA A 69 -1.58 13.13 -1.55
N VAL A 70 -2.19 11.94 -1.67
CA VAL A 70 -1.54 10.65 -1.41
C VAL A 70 -0.57 10.32 -2.55
N VAL A 71 -1.00 10.48 -3.81
CA VAL A 71 -0.16 10.23 -5.00
C VAL A 71 1.10 11.10 -4.98
N LYS A 72 0.95 12.41 -4.73
CA LYS A 72 2.08 13.34 -4.64
C LYS A 72 3.06 12.97 -3.52
N ARG A 73 2.55 12.51 -2.38
CA ARG A 73 3.40 12.05 -1.29
C ARG A 73 4.14 10.76 -1.66
N GLN A 74 3.45 9.80 -2.26
CA GLN A 74 4.07 8.56 -2.70
C GLN A 74 5.17 8.80 -3.75
N GLN A 75 4.96 9.76 -4.65
CA GLN A 75 5.99 10.21 -5.59
C GLN A 75 7.23 10.72 -4.85
N HIS A 76 7.05 11.57 -3.83
CA HIS A 76 8.16 12.05 -3.02
C HIS A 76 8.89 10.90 -2.29
N ASP A 77 8.16 9.94 -1.73
CA ASP A 77 8.74 8.79 -1.05
C ASP A 77 9.56 7.90 -2.02
N LEU A 78 9.10 7.76 -3.27
CA LEU A 78 9.83 7.10 -4.36
C LEU A 78 11.10 7.87 -4.76
N ASP A 79 11.03 9.19 -4.90
CA ASP A 79 12.19 10.02 -5.23
C ASP A 79 13.27 9.89 -4.14
N MET A 80 12.87 9.91 -2.87
CA MET A 80 13.78 9.72 -1.74
C MET A 80 14.37 8.31 -1.71
N ALA A 81 13.57 7.27 -2.02
CA ALA A 81 14.07 5.91 -2.14
C ALA A 81 15.09 5.75 -3.27
N THR A 82 14.85 6.40 -4.41
CA THR A 82 15.75 6.40 -5.57
C THR A 82 17.09 7.04 -5.22
N ARG A 83 17.09 8.23 -4.60
CA ARG A 83 18.32 8.89 -4.13
C ARG A 83 19.13 8.04 -3.14
N ARG A 84 18.45 7.30 -2.25
CA ARG A 84 19.11 6.37 -1.33
C ARG A 84 19.74 5.18 -2.05
N ALA A 85 19.06 4.63 -3.05
CA ALA A 85 19.60 3.54 -3.86
C ALA A 85 20.79 3.97 -4.72
N GLU A 86 20.79 5.21 -5.23
CA GLU A 86 21.92 5.80 -5.98
C GLU A 86 23.12 6.09 -5.09
N SER A 87 22.89 6.66 -3.90
CA SER A 87 23.98 7.02 -2.97
C SER A 87 24.59 5.82 -2.25
N GLN A 88 23.80 4.79 -1.95
CA GLN A 88 24.25 3.56 -1.28
C GLN A 88 23.62 2.33 -1.94
N PRO A 89 24.13 1.90 -3.11
CA PRO A 89 23.56 0.79 -3.86
C PRO A 89 23.83 -0.53 -3.14
N ASN A 90 22.79 -1.11 -2.53
CA ASN A 90 22.83 -2.44 -1.93
C ASN A 90 21.47 -3.15 -2.13
N ALA A 91 21.39 -4.43 -1.75
CA ALA A 91 20.19 -5.22 -1.95
C ALA A 91 18.96 -4.64 -1.21
N SER A 92 19.17 -4.07 -0.03
CA SER A 92 18.10 -3.46 0.78
C SER A 92 17.57 -2.17 0.17
N THR A 93 18.45 -1.26 -0.26
CA THR A 93 18.06 0.02 -0.87
C THR A 93 17.37 -0.19 -2.22
N LYS A 94 17.85 -1.13 -3.03
CA LYS A 94 17.18 -1.55 -4.27
C LYS A 94 15.80 -2.16 -4.01
N LYS A 95 15.68 -3.03 -3.00
CA LYS A 95 14.39 -3.62 -2.59
C LYS A 95 13.41 -2.53 -2.17
N TRP A 96 13.85 -1.60 -1.34
CA TRP A 96 13.00 -0.49 -0.87
C TRP A 96 12.52 0.39 -2.03
N GLN A 97 13.41 0.77 -2.95
CA GLN A 97 13.06 1.52 -4.16
C GLN A 97 12.03 0.78 -5.01
N ALA A 98 12.23 -0.53 -5.23
CA ALA A 98 11.31 -1.35 -6.02
C ALA A 98 9.90 -1.41 -5.39
N ILE A 99 9.81 -1.49 -4.05
CA ILE A 99 8.52 -1.47 -3.33
C ILE A 99 7.82 -0.12 -3.53
N GLN A 100 8.52 1.00 -3.29
CA GLN A 100 7.94 2.33 -3.46
C GLN A 100 7.47 2.58 -4.89
N SER A 101 8.25 2.11 -5.87
CA SER A 101 7.89 2.18 -7.29
C SER A 101 6.65 1.35 -7.59
N ALA A 102 6.59 0.10 -7.14
CA ALA A 102 5.44 -0.77 -7.36
C ALA A 102 4.13 -0.21 -6.78
N ILE A 103 4.20 0.42 -5.60
CA ILE A 103 3.03 1.07 -4.99
C ILE A 103 2.62 2.32 -5.78
N TYR A 104 3.58 3.17 -6.15
CA TYR A 104 3.33 4.38 -6.94
C TYR A 104 2.65 4.07 -8.27
N GLU A 105 3.14 3.06 -9.00
CA GLU A 105 2.58 2.63 -10.28
C GLU A 105 1.11 2.18 -10.19
N VAL A 106 0.67 1.71 -9.02
CA VAL A 106 -0.71 1.26 -8.80
C VAL A 106 -1.67 2.41 -8.52
N ILE A 107 -1.19 3.48 -7.87
CA ILE A 107 -2.04 4.59 -7.41
C ILE A 107 -1.96 5.86 -8.28
N ARG A 108 -0.97 5.95 -9.17
CA ARG A 108 -0.83 7.07 -10.12
C ARG A 108 -1.95 7.14 -11.15
#